data_AF-W5WLK7-F1
#
_entry.id   AF-W5WLK7-F1
#
_cell.length_a   1.000
_cell.length_b   1.000
_cell.length_c   1.000
_cell.angle_alpha   90.00
_cell.angle_beta   90.00
_cell.angle_gamma   90.00
#
_symmetry.space_group_name_H-M   'P 1'
#
loop_
_entity.id
_entity.type
_entity.pdbx_description
1 polymer ?
#
loop_
_entity_poly.entity_id
_entity_poly.type
_entity_poly.pdbx_seq_one_letter_code
_entity_poly.pdbx_strand_id
1 'polypeptide(L)'
;MTAPAPTVFRAFRRLALSVFWPCLLFTVVGLFMLQGAPVTPTPYGLGPLLAAVIAAVVVLRVVDRRQAPARKPDRKGVVDMARSMFFARLVAGELVLLSGLVLGWLARDLTPLVAGLACMLLLYTWLLRTDNFLGALRGLLDPVGAGQLTDAVVKRAR
;
A
#
# COMPACT_ATOMS: atom_id res chain seq x y z
N MET A 1 -8.50 -5.90 -34.66
CA MET A 1 -8.87 -6.75 -33.51
C MET A 1 -8.38 -6.06 -32.25
N THR A 2 -9.26 -5.34 -31.55
CA THR A 2 -8.93 -4.66 -30.29
C THR A 2 -8.75 -5.71 -29.19
N ALA A 3 -7.56 -5.79 -28.61
CA ALA A 3 -7.28 -6.71 -27.52
C ALA A 3 -8.29 -6.51 -26.37
N PRO A 4 -8.82 -7.59 -25.76
CA PRO A 4 -9.75 -7.45 -24.65
C PRO A 4 -9.09 -6.67 -23.53
N ALA A 5 -9.76 -5.59 -23.08
CA ALA A 5 -9.26 -4.72 -22.03
C ALA A 5 -8.91 -5.59 -20.79
N PRO A 6 -7.70 -5.49 -20.24
CA PRO A 6 -7.31 -6.29 -19.09
C PRO A 6 -8.31 -6.05 -17.96
N THR A 7 -8.80 -7.13 -17.34
CA THR A 7 -9.69 -7.00 -16.19
C THR A 7 -9.02 -6.13 -15.14
N VAL A 8 -9.81 -5.26 -14.50
CA VAL A 8 -9.34 -4.29 -13.51
C VAL A 8 -8.47 -4.97 -12.43
N PHE A 9 -8.85 -6.18 -12.02
CA PHE A 9 -8.09 -7.02 -11.10
C PHE A 9 -6.72 -7.46 -11.63
N ARG A 10 -6.59 -7.77 -12.93
CA ARG A 10 -5.30 -8.11 -13.56
C ARG A 10 -4.38 -6.89 -13.64
N ALA A 11 -4.93 -5.71 -13.84
CA ALA A 11 -4.19 -4.45 -13.77
C ALA A 11 -3.72 -4.16 -12.34
N PHE A 12 -4.57 -4.33 -11.34
CA PHE A 12 -4.20 -4.21 -9.92
C PHE A 12 -3.14 -5.22 -9.50
N ARG A 13 -3.29 -6.49 -9.90
CA ARG A 13 -2.30 -7.54 -9.62
C ARG A 13 -0.96 -7.25 -10.27
N ARG A 14 -0.93 -6.76 -11.52
CA ARG A 14 0.33 -6.34 -12.16
C ARG A 14 0.98 -5.17 -11.43
N LEU A 15 0.18 -4.20 -10.97
CA LEU A 15 0.66 -3.08 -10.17
C LEU A 15 1.23 -3.52 -8.82
N ALA A 16 0.52 -4.40 -8.12
CA ALA A 16 1.00 -4.98 -6.87
C ALA A 16 2.31 -5.76 -7.09
N LEU A 17 2.38 -6.59 -8.13
CA LEU A 17 3.60 -7.34 -8.46
C LEU A 17 4.77 -6.44 -8.87
N SER A 18 4.52 -5.33 -9.58
CA SER A 18 5.57 -4.38 -9.98
C SER A 18 6.17 -3.64 -8.79
N VAL A 19 5.45 -3.54 -7.68
CA VAL A 19 5.94 -2.92 -6.44
C VAL A 19 6.55 -3.99 -5.53
N PHE A 20 5.89 -5.14 -5.40
CA PHE A 20 6.32 -6.24 -4.54
C PHE A 20 7.69 -6.82 -4.92
N TRP A 21 7.96 -7.04 -6.21
CA TRP A 21 9.23 -7.65 -6.65
C TRP A 21 10.46 -6.82 -6.32
N PRO A 22 10.51 -5.51 -6.63
CA PRO A 22 11.59 -4.64 -6.18
C PRO A 22 11.78 -4.67 -4.68
N CYS A 23 10.69 -4.69 -3.90
CA CYS A 23 10.75 -4.60 -2.45
C CYS A 23 11.20 -5.90 -1.77
N LEU A 24 10.79 -7.04 -2.33
CA LEU A 24 11.35 -8.34 -1.98
C LEU A 24 12.86 -8.37 -2.28
N LEU A 25 13.26 -7.93 -3.48
CA LEU A 25 14.67 -7.86 -3.88
C LEU A 25 15.47 -6.94 -2.94
N PHE A 26 14.94 -5.76 -2.61
CA PHE A 26 15.54 -4.81 -1.68
C PHE A 26 15.70 -5.40 -0.27
N THR A 27 14.71 -6.16 0.20
CA THR A 27 14.77 -6.83 1.50
C THR A 27 15.85 -7.91 1.50
N VAL A 28 15.89 -8.75 0.45
CA VAL A 28 16.90 -9.81 0.32
C VAL A 28 18.32 -9.20 0.25
N VAL A 29 18.51 -8.14 -0.54
CA VAL A 29 19.78 -7.42 -0.62
C VAL A 29 20.14 -6.79 0.72
N GLY A 30 19.18 -6.17 1.41
CA GLY A 30 19.38 -5.58 2.73
C GLY A 30 19.80 -6.60 3.79
N LEU A 31 19.13 -7.74 3.82
CA LEU A 31 19.48 -8.87 4.69
C LEU A 31 20.86 -9.42 4.35
N PHE A 32 21.25 -9.45 3.07
CA PHE A 32 22.57 -9.86 2.64
C PHE A 32 23.67 -8.86 3.03
N MET A 33 23.41 -7.57 2.88
CA MET A 33 24.36 -6.50 3.23
C MET A 33 24.58 -6.36 4.74
N LEU A 34 23.59 -6.75 5.55
CA LEU A 34 23.61 -6.67 7.01
C LEU A 34 23.85 -8.02 7.69
N GLN A 35 24.42 -8.99 6.97
CA GLN A 35 24.77 -10.29 7.53
C GLN A 35 25.72 -10.13 8.72
N GLY A 36 25.32 -10.65 9.88
CA GLY A 36 26.10 -10.57 11.12
C GLY A 36 25.95 -9.25 11.90
N ALA A 37 25.14 -8.30 11.42
CA ALA A 37 24.78 -7.13 12.22
C ALA A 37 23.95 -7.54 13.45
N PRO A 38 24.14 -6.90 14.60
CA PRO A 38 23.38 -7.23 15.80
C PRO A 38 21.92 -6.77 15.65
N VAL A 39 21.05 -7.33 16.48
CA VAL A 39 19.67 -6.87 16.69
C VAL A 39 19.62 -6.29 18.09
N THR A 40 19.81 -4.97 18.21
CA THR A 40 19.78 -4.29 19.50
C THR A 40 18.53 -3.42 19.66
N PRO A 41 17.89 -3.40 20.84
CA PRO A 41 16.78 -2.50 21.10
C PRO A 41 17.32 -1.08 21.24
N THR A 42 17.21 -0.32 20.16
CA THR A 42 17.78 1.02 20.04
C THR A 42 16.75 2.03 19.58
N PRO A 43 16.88 3.32 19.98
CA PRO A 43 15.89 4.34 19.66
C PRO A 43 15.72 4.58 18.15
N TYR A 44 16.76 4.35 17.33
CA TYR A 44 16.65 4.42 15.87
C TYR A 44 15.89 3.23 15.26
N GLY A 45 15.76 2.12 15.98
CA GLY A 45 14.86 1.01 15.64
C GLY A 45 13.37 1.40 15.64
N LEU A 46 13.01 2.55 16.23
CA LEU A 46 11.65 3.10 16.20
C LEU A 46 11.35 3.94 14.95
N GLY A 47 12.37 4.31 14.17
CA GLY A 47 12.18 5.12 12.94
C GLY A 47 11.16 4.51 11.96
N PRO A 48 11.19 3.19 11.69
CA PRO A 48 10.20 2.54 10.84
C PRO A 48 8.80 2.52 11.43
N LEU A 49 8.68 2.47 12.77
CA LEU A 49 7.39 2.58 13.45
C LEU A 49 6.78 3.97 13.22
N LEU A 50 7.59 5.03 13.34
CA LEU A 50 7.15 6.39 13.05
C LEU A 50 6.74 6.54 11.57
N ALA A 51 7.54 6.00 10.65
CA ALA A 51 7.20 5.96 9.23
C ALA A 51 5.87 5.24 8.97
N ALA A 52 5.61 4.13 9.68
CA ALA A 52 4.37 3.37 9.59
C ALA A 52 3.15 4.16 10.10
N VAL A 53 3.31 4.88 11.21
CA VAL A 53 2.26 5.76 11.73
C VAL A 53 1.97 6.89 10.73
N ILE A 54 3.01 7.54 10.19
CA ILE A 54 2.85 8.60 9.18
C ILE A 54 2.14 8.05 7.94
N ALA A 55 2.59 6.90 7.42
CA ALA A 55 1.98 6.22 6.30
C ALA A 55 0.49 5.92 6.55
N ALA A 56 0.15 5.42 7.74
CA ALA A 56 -1.23 5.16 8.13
C ALA A 56 -2.08 6.43 8.17
N VAL A 57 -1.55 7.52 8.76
CA VAL A 57 -2.23 8.81 8.82
C VAL A 57 -2.47 9.37 7.43
N VAL A 58 -1.48 9.31 6.54
CA VAL A 58 -1.62 9.79 5.15
C VAL A 58 -2.69 8.99 4.42
N VAL A 59 -2.71 7.66 4.55
CA VAL A 59 -3.76 6.83 3.93
C VAL A 59 -5.14 7.23 4.46
N LEU A 60 -5.33 7.26 5.77
CA LEU A 60 -6.64 7.51 6.37
C LEU A 60 -7.15 8.95 6.19
N ARG A 61 -6.26 9.95 6.24
CA ARG A 61 -6.63 11.36 6.23
C ARG A 61 -6.55 12.02 4.87
N VAL A 62 -5.69 11.53 3.98
CA VAL A 62 -5.44 12.14 2.67
C VAL A 62 -5.96 11.28 1.55
N VAL A 63 -5.74 9.96 1.59
CA VAL A 63 -6.15 9.05 0.49
C VAL A 63 -7.63 8.70 0.62
N ASP A 64 -8.07 8.28 1.81
CA ASP A 64 -9.44 7.82 2.05
C ASP A 64 -10.45 8.96 2.21
N ARG A 65 -9.99 10.19 2.46
CA ARG A 65 -10.83 11.41 2.52
C ARG A 65 -10.80 12.26 1.24
N ARG A 66 -10.21 11.79 0.15
CA ARG A 66 -10.26 12.53 -1.12
C ARG A 66 -11.71 12.74 -1.52
N GLN A 67 -12.06 13.93 -1.99
CA GLN A 67 -13.42 14.18 -2.46
C GLN A 67 -13.73 13.29 -3.67
N ALA A 68 -14.90 12.67 -3.66
CA ALA A 68 -15.40 11.95 -4.82
C ALA A 68 -15.63 12.93 -5.98
N PRO A 69 -15.43 12.50 -7.25
CA PRO A 69 -15.61 13.37 -8.40
C PRO A 69 -17.04 13.96 -8.41
N ALA A 70 -17.11 15.30 -8.46
CA ALA A 70 -18.33 16.08 -8.21
C ALA A 70 -19.42 15.97 -9.30
N ARG A 71 -19.27 15.12 -10.31
CA ARG A 71 -20.26 14.90 -11.38
C ARG A 71 -20.32 13.41 -11.72
N LYS A 72 -21.55 12.87 -11.78
CA LYS A 72 -21.91 11.47 -12.13
C LYS A 72 -20.68 10.64 -12.49
N PRO A 73 -20.11 9.87 -11.55
CA PRO A 73 -18.86 9.19 -11.79
C PRO A 73 -19.02 8.20 -12.96
N ASP A 74 -18.37 8.50 -14.07
CA ASP A 74 -18.19 7.54 -15.14
C ASP A 74 -17.36 6.36 -14.62
N ARG A 75 -17.62 5.17 -15.14
CA ARG A 75 -16.97 3.92 -14.75
C ARG A 75 -15.45 4.03 -14.84
N LYS A 76 -14.94 4.80 -15.80
CA LYS A 76 -13.51 5.09 -15.94
C LYS A 76 -12.95 5.90 -14.77
N GLY A 77 -13.66 6.95 -14.34
CA GLY A 77 -13.26 7.77 -13.19
C GLY A 77 -13.24 6.99 -11.88
N VAL A 78 -14.18 6.06 -11.69
CA VAL A 78 -14.20 5.15 -10.53
C VAL A 78 -12.98 4.23 -10.53
N VAL A 79 -12.64 3.64 -11.68
CA VAL A 79 -11.49 2.74 -11.82
C VAL A 79 -10.17 3.50 -11.60
N ASP A 80 -10.02 4.71 -12.14
CA ASP A 80 -8.82 5.52 -11.95
C ASP A 80 -8.67 5.96 -10.49
N MET A 81 -9.77 6.31 -9.81
CA MET A 81 -9.74 6.63 -8.38
C MET A 81 -9.34 5.41 -7.55
N ALA A 82 -9.97 4.25 -7.78
CA ALA A 82 -9.60 3.00 -7.12
C ALA A 82 -8.13 2.63 -7.36
N ARG A 83 -7.63 2.86 -8.60
CA ARG A 83 -6.22 2.65 -8.97
C ARG A 83 -5.29 3.56 -8.19
N SER A 84 -5.61 4.85 -8.09
CA SER A 84 -4.81 5.82 -7.36
C SER A 84 -4.78 5.53 -5.85
N MET A 85 -5.91 5.13 -5.26
CA MET A 85 -6.01 4.79 -3.84
C MET A 85 -5.20 3.53 -3.53
N PHE A 86 -5.32 2.50 -4.37
CA PHE A 86 -4.54 1.27 -4.22
C PHE A 86 -3.05 1.54 -4.35
N PHE A 87 -2.64 2.35 -5.33
CA PHE A 87 -1.23 2.70 -5.52
C PHE A 87 -0.68 3.50 -4.32
N ALA A 88 -1.42 4.49 -3.82
CA ALA A 88 -1.01 5.26 -2.65
C ALA A 88 -0.85 4.38 -1.41
N ARG A 89 -1.74 3.39 -1.24
CA ARG A 89 -1.67 2.38 -0.17
C ARG A 89 -0.43 1.47 -0.30
N LEU A 90 -0.11 1.02 -1.51
CA LEU A 90 1.13 0.26 -1.76
C LEU A 90 2.37 1.09 -1.42
N VAL A 91 2.48 2.31 -1.94
CA VAL A 91 3.61 3.22 -1.68
C VAL A 91 3.77 3.51 -0.19
N ALA A 92 2.67 3.69 0.53
CA ALA A 92 2.69 3.90 1.98
C ALA A 92 3.33 2.72 2.73
N GLY A 93 3.03 1.47 2.33
CA GLY A 93 3.68 0.28 2.89
C GLY A 93 5.17 0.21 2.57
N GLU A 94 5.58 0.61 1.36
CA GLU A 94 6.98 0.54 0.94
C GLU A 94 7.88 1.57 1.63
N LEU A 95 7.37 2.76 1.91
CA LEU A 95 8.13 3.79 2.62
C LEU A 95 8.60 3.32 4.00
N VAL A 96 7.78 2.49 4.67
CA VAL A 96 8.12 1.90 5.96
C VAL A 96 9.30 0.95 5.84
N LEU A 97 9.25 0.05 4.87
CA LEU A 97 10.32 -0.91 4.61
C LEU A 97 11.62 -0.20 4.22
N LEU A 98 11.54 0.79 3.32
CA LEU A 98 12.69 1.60 2.91
C LEU A 98 13.31 2.36 4.08
N SER A 99 12.50 2.94 4.97
CA SER A 99 13.02 3.62 6.16
C SER A 99 13.78 2.66 7.08
N GLY A 100 13.28 1.44 7.27
CA GLY A 100 13.95 0.39 8.03
C GLY A 100 15.27 -0.03 7.42
N LEU A 101 15.33 -0.17 6.10
CA LEU A 101 16.56 -0.51 5.42
C LEU A 101 17.61 0.60 5.51
N VAL A 102 17.23 1.85 5.23
CA VAL A 102 18.16 2.99 5.25
C VAL A 102 18.72 3.20 6.65
N LEU A 103 17.88 3.14 7.68
CA LEU A 103 18.31 3.26 9.08
C LEU A 103 19.18 2.08 9.50
N GLY A 104 18.82 0.86 9.11
CA GLY A 104 19.61 -0.34 9.42
C GLY A 104 20.98 -0.32 8.76
N TRP A 105 21.06 0.17 7.52
CA TRP A 105 22.32 0.34 6.81
C TRP A 105 23.21 1.42 7.44
N LEU A 106 22.64 2.57 7.79
CA LEU A 106 23.37 3.67 8.46
C LEU A 106 23.88 3.26 9.84
N ALA A 107 23.07 2.54 10.61
CA ALA A 107 23.42 2.09 11.95
C ALA A 107 24.25 0.79 11.97
N ARG A 108 24.38 0.10 10.83
CA ARG A 108 24.89 -1.28 10.73
C ARG A 108 24.21 -2.22 11.73
N ASP A 109 22.89 -2.11 11.83
CA ASP A 109 22.04 -2.85 12.76
C ASP A 109 20.81 -3.41 12.00
N LEU A 110 20.38 -4.63 12.33
CA LEU A 110 19.23 -5.27 11.69
C LEU A 110 17.89 -4.84 12.28
N THR A 111 17.86 -4.29 13.50
CA THR A 111 16.65 -3.90 14.22
C THR A 111 15.73 -2.99 13.39
N PRO A 112 16.21 -1.92 12.72
CA PRO A 112 15.33 -1.07 11.93
C PRO A 112 14.74 -1.81 10.71
N LEU A 113 15.50 -2.71 10.09
CA LEU A 113 14.99 -3.51 8.96
C LEU A 113 13.91 -4.49 9.42
N VAL A 114 14.14 -5.19 10.54
CA VAL A 114 13.17 -6.12 11.13
C VAL A 114 11.92 -5.38 11.60
N ALA A 115 12.08 -4.22 12.25
CA ALA A 115 10.97 -3.37 12.65
C ALA A 115 10.17 -2.86 11.45
N GLY A 116 10.85 -2.45 10.37
CA GLY A 116 10.21 -2.05 9.11
C GLY A 116 9.40 -3.17 8.48
N LEU A 117 9.95 -4.39 8.44
CA LEU A 117 9.23 -5.58 7.96
C LEU A 117 8.00 -5.90 8.81
N ALA A 118 8.14 -5.89 10.14
CA ALA A 118 7.02 -6.15 11.04
C ALA A 118 5.92 -5.09 10.90
N CYS A 119 6.29 -3.81 10.81
CA CYS A 119 5.34 -2.72 10.61
C CYS A 119 4.66 -2.79 9.24
N MET A 120 5.40 -3.10 8.19
CA MET A 120 4.85 -3.32 6.85
C MET A 120 3.82 -4.45 6.88
N LEU A 121 4.15 -5.59 7.49
CA LEU A 121 3.22 -6.72 7.64
C LEU A 121 1.95 -6.32 8.41
N LEU A 122 2.08 -5.60 9.51
CA LEU A 122 0.94 -5.09 10.28
C LEU A 122 0.09 -4.13 9.44
N LEU A 123 0.71 -3.21 8.71
CA LEU A 123 -0.02 -2.31 7.81
C LEU A 123 -0.78 -3.08 6.73
N TYR A 124 -0.16 -4.06 6.08
CA TYR A 124 -0.81 -4.86 5.04
C TYR A 124 -1.94 -5.76 5.57
N THR A 125 -1.78 -6.31 6.77
CA THR A 125 -2.77 -7.19 7.38
C THR A 125 -3.94 -6.43 8.01
N TRP A 126 -3.70 -5.26 8.59
CA TRP A 126 -4.71 -4.52 9.34
C TRP A 126 -5.28 -3.31 8.60
N LEU A 127 -4.44 -2.48 7.97
CA LEU A 127 -4.88 -1.19 7.43
C LEU A 127 -5.12 -1.23 5.92
N LEU A 128 -4.15 -1.76 5.18
CA LEU A 128 -4.14 -1.84 3.72
C LEU A 128 -4.85 -3.10 3.21
N ARG A 129 -5.46 -3.88 4.12
CA ARG A 129 -6.26 -5.05 3.81
C ARG A 129 -7.34 -4.70 2.78
N THR A 130 -7.59 -5.62 1.85
CA THR A 130 -8.52 -5.45 0.73
C THR A 130 -9.93 -5.05 1.21
N ASP A 131 -10.40 -5.58 2.33
CA ASP A 131 -11.72 -5.24 2.89
C ASP A 131 -11.82 -3.76 3.29
N ASN A 132 -10.77 -3.20 3.91
CA ASN A 132 -10.72 -1.77 4.25
C ASN A 132 -10.62 -0.88 3.01
N PHE A 133 -9.95 -1.38 1.96
CA PHE A 133 -9.88 -0.68 0.68
C PHE A 133 -11.25 -0.60 0.02
N LEU A 134 -11.97 -1.73 -0.03
CA LEU A 134 -13.33 -1.76 -0.58
C LEU A 134 -14.30 -0.93 0.27
N GLY A 135 -14.15 -0.95 1.59
CA GLY A 135 -14.93 -0.11 2.51
C GLY A 135 -14.70 1.39 2.27
N ALA A 136 -13.44 1.83 2.17
CA ALA A 136 -13.11 3.22 1.87
C ALA A 136 -13.60 3.65 0.48
N LEU A 137 -13.44 2.77 -0.52
CA LEU A 137 -13.90 3.04 -1.88
C LEU A 137 -15.43 3.18 -1.95
N ARG A 138 -16.18 2.31 -1.25
CA ARG A 138 -17.65 2.43 -1.13
C ARG A 138 -18.06 3.71 -0.41
N GLY A 139 -17.45 4.03 0.73
CA GLY A 139 -17.73 5.25 1.49
C GLY A 139 -17.51 6.53 0.68
N LEU A 140 -16.59 6.52 -0.29
CA LEU A 140 -16.39 7.63 -1.23
C LEU A 140 -17.44 7.68 -2.35
N LEU A 141 -17.93 6.53 -2.82
CA LEU A 141 -18.81 6.42 -3.98
C LEU A 141 -20.31 6.43 -3.63
N ASP A 142 -20.68 6.01 -2.42
CA ASP A 142 -22.06 6.00 -1.94
C ASP A 142 -22.71 7.41 -1.95
N PRO A 143 -22.04 8.49 -1.50
CA PRO A 143 -22.61 9.84 -1.51
C PRO A 143 -22.93 10.39 -2.91
N VAL A 144 -22.30 9.83 -3.95
CA VAL A 144 -22.48 10.25 -5.36
C VAL A 144 -23.33 9.26 -6.16
N GLY A 145 -24.03 8.33 -5.49
CA GLY A 145 -24.94 7.36 -6.11
C GLY A 145 -24.23 6.26 -6.90
N ALA A 146 -22.95 6.04 -6.65
CA ALA A 146 -22.08 5.15 -7.43
C ALA A 146 -21.71 3.86 -6.70
N GLY A 147 -22.28 3.60 -5.52
CA GLY A 147 -22.04 2.38 -4.74
C GLY A 147 -22.24 1.09 -5.54
N GLN A 148 -23.24 1.06 -6.43
CA GLN A 148 -23.52 -0.10 -7.32
C GLN A 148 -22.40 -0.37 -8.35
N LEU A 149 -21.63 0.64 -8.76
CA LEU A 149 -20.49 0.46 -9.68
C LEU A 149 -19.34 -0.27 -8.99
N THR A 150 -19.13 0.00 -7.70
CA THR A 150 -18.17 -0.74 -6.86
C THR A 150 -18.54 -2.22 -6.76
N ASP A 151 -19.82 -2.54 -6.55
CA ASP A 151 -20.30 -3.93 -6.53
C ASP A 151 -20.17 -4.62 -7.89
N ALA A 152 -20.35 -3.90 -9.00
CA ALA A 152 -20.15 -4.43 -10.34
C ALA A 152 -18.66 -4.70 -10.66
N VAL A 153 -17.74 -3.91 -10.09
CA VAL A 153 -16.28 -4.16 -10.17
C VAL A 153 -15.89 -5.36 -9.30
N VAL A 154 -16.48 -5.50 -8.12
CA VAL A 154 -16.23 -6.61 -7.18
C VAL A 154 -16.82 -7.94 -7.70
N LYS A 155 -18.06 -7.95 -8.21
CA LYS A 155 -18.71 -9.17 -8.76
C LYS A 155 -18.03 -9.71 -10.01
N ARG A 156 -17.37 -8.87 -10.82
CA ARG A 156 -16.56 -9.31 -11.98
C ARG A 156 -15.16 -9.80 -11.59
N ALA A 157 -14.77 -9.67 -10.32
CA ALA A 157 -13.48 -10.11 -9.81
C ALA A 157 -13.54 -11.47 -9.09
N ARG A 158 -14.75 -12.00 -8.81
CA ARG A 158 -14.99 -13.41 -8.51
C ARG A 158 -15.23 -14.17 -9.80
#